data_AF-R7EWK0-F1
#
_entry.id   AF-R7EWK0-F1
#
_cell.length_a   1.000
_cell.length_b   1.000
_cell.length_c   1.000
_cell.angle_alpha   90.00
_cell.angle_beta   90.00
_cell.angle_gamma   90.00
#
_symmetry.space_group_name_H-M   'P 1'
#
loop_
_entity.id
_entity.type
_entity.pdbx_description
1 polymer ?
#
loop_
_entity_poly.entity_id
_entity_poly.type
_entity_poly.pdbx_seq_one_letter_code
_entity_poly.pdbx_strand_id
1 'polypeptide(L)'
;MHKSNILLIPILVIVVMSTLFSCGKSDISGSHEILNNLLINEDTSMHKNRLFDVETPYTLCYQNNDGSASLYIFPLPISYKNGNGDLELIDVSLTSVKDTDYKRRGYVFQTKAGDVKSYYPQKANGEITITKGDTSLLSFAIDCEPSDECQKAIFRDILGRERSSVIYNSSDDCSFECVPTSTGTVVNISFDKEPKTGEVSFYFGNQSIQSISATNNTAVITPNADPSQICAIRSSYLQDASGNVCFNSMIRFEEYGQKVKCIVEMDKDFLKNSELTYPLSISLAFDVLANSLPNITAYSDKPNDTLSNYSVIGPNTFYGEGSLYMKFRIGYVLKSYEQNVKNASLCFVALGGSKSDVKIRSERLNEFWTYTTPELPIGYMEENSICVSNVGAYRFDITNYVKACIHDDTQNTEDFGLLISAISDEAKVISNYNNALYLPYIKIDFYDVPWAFEKVEKINP
;
A
#
# COMPACT_ATOMS: atom_id res chain seq x y z
N MET A 1 -79.02 -27.20 31.00
CA MET A 1 -78.54 -28.08 32.09
C MET A 1 -77.27 -28.79 31.62
N HIS A 2 -76.28 -28.85 32.50
CA HIS A 2 -74.93 -29.39 32.35
C HIS A 2 -74.80 -30.82 31.79
N LYS A 3 -73.73 -31.06 31.01
CA LYS A 3 -72.48 -31.81 31.34
C LYS A 3 -71.78 -32.20 30.02
N SER A 4 -70.65 -31.60 29.63
CA SER A 4 -69.23 -31.93 29.96
C SER A 4 -68.77 -33.34 29.54
N ASN A 5 -67.99 -33.47 28.46
CA ASN A 5 -66.52 -33.71 28.47
C ASN A 5 -65.98 -34.26 27.12
N ILE A 6 -65.01 -33.50 26.58
CA ILE A 6 -63.66 -33.88 26.11
C ILE A 6 -63.51 -35.02 25.07
N LEU A 7 -63.05 -34.67 23.87
CA LEU A 7 -61.90 -35.35 23.26
C LEU A 7 -61.05 -34.37 22.43
N LEU A 8 -59.73 -34.42 22.67
CA LEU A 8 -58.66 -33.63 22.10
C LEU A 8 -58.60 -33.70 20.56
N ILE A 9 -58.33 -32.55 19.92
CA ILE A 9 -57.78 -32.49 18.56
C ILE A 9 -56.45 -31.72 18.65
N PRO A 10 -55.34 -32.25 18.11
CA PRO A 10 -54.02 -31.68 18.33
C PRO A 10 -53.85 -30.37 17.55
N ILE A 11 -53.31 -29.35 18.23
CA ILE A 11 -52.81 -28.12 17.64
C ILE A 11 -51.52 -28.48 16.90
N LEU A 12 -51.59 -28.55 15.58
CA LEU A 12 -50.41 -28.57 14.72
C LEU A 12 -49.89 -27.13 14.64
N VAL A 13 -48.95 -26.76 15.53
CA VAL A 13 -48.14 -25.55 15.37
C VAL A 13 -47.15 -25.84 14.25
N ILE A 14 -47.47 -25.43 13.02
CA ILE A 14 -46.46 -25.29 11.97
C ILE A 14 -45.67 -24.03 12.32
N VAL A 15 -44.57 -24.21 13.05
CA VAL A 15 -43.49 -23.23 13.11
C VAL A 15 -42.87 -23.20 11.72
N VAL A 16 -43.30 -22.26 10.89
CA VAL A 16 -42.53 -21.85 9.71
C VAL A 16 -41.31 -21.12 10.27
N MET A 17 -40.25 -21.90 10.54
CA MET A 17 -38.88 -21.41 10.67
C MET A 17 -38.47 -20.89 9.28
N SER A 18 -38.98 -19.72 8.91
CA SER A 18 -38.35 -18.88 7.90
C SER A 18 -37.13 -18.26 8.58
N THR A 19 -36.05 -19.04 8.67
CA THR A 19 -34.71 -18.48 8.79
C THR A 19 -34.50 -17.63 7.54
N LEU A 20 -34.74 -16.33 7.70
CA LEU A 20 -34.24 -15.29 6.83
C LEU A 20 -32.71 -15.37 6.89
N PHE A 21 -32.13 -16.28 6.10
CA PHE A 21 -30.82 -16.03 5.51
C PHE A 21 -31.00 -14.85 4.58
N SER A 22 -30.95 -13.65 5.16
CA SER A 22 -30.55 -12.46 4.44
C SER A 22 -29.09 -12.69 4.05
N CYS A 23 -28.89 -13.47 3.00
CA CYS A 23 -27.66 -13.45 2.23
C CYS A 23 -27.59 -12.02 1.70
N GLY A 24 -26.82 -11.17 2.41
CA GLY A 24 -26.49 -9.84 1.93
C GLY A 24 -25.88 -10.02 0.56
N LYS A 25 -26.66 -9.73 -0.48
CA LYS A 25 -26.10 -9.38 -1.78
C LYS A 25 -25.37 -8.08 -1.53
N SER A 26 -24.09 -8.19 -1.15
CA SER A 26 -23.16 -7.08 -1.31
C SER A 26 -23.19 -6.70 -2.78
N ASP A 27 -23.36 -5.41 -3.06
CA ASP A 27 -23.37 -4.89 -4.44
C ASP A 27 -22.03 -5.26 -5.11
N ILE A 28 -22.07 -6.29 -5.96
CA ILE A 28 -20.89 -6.83 -6.68
C ILE A 28 -20.24 -5.77 -7.58
N SER A 29 -20.97 -4.72 -7.97
CA SER A 29 -20.41 -3.63 -8.78
C SER A 29 -19.40 -2.77 -8.01
N GLY A 30 -19.60 -2.57 -6.70
CA GLY A 30 -18.69 -1.76 -5.88
C GLY A 30 -17.39 -2.47 -5.52
N SER A 31 -17.44 -3.80 -5.36
CA SER A 31 -16.24 -4.60 -5.09
C SER A 31 -15.35 -4.76 -6.33
N HIS A 32 -15.92 -4.75 -7.53
CA HIS A 32 -15.16 -4.92 -8.77
C HIS A 32 -14.16 -3.78 -9.02
N GLU A 33 -14.55 -2.52 -8.79
CA GLU A 33 -13.66 -1.36 -8.92
C GLU A 33 -12.52 -1.40 -7.89
N ILE A 34 -12.81 -1.78 -6.64
CA ILE A 34 -11.81 -1.95 -5.59
C ILE A 34 -10.81 -3.04 -5.98
N LEU A 35 -11.29 -4.19 -6.47
CA LEU A 35 -10.45 -5.31 -6.87
C LEU A 35 -9.57 -4.98 -8.09
N ASN A 36 -10.09 -4.26 -9.08
CA ASN A 36 -9.31 -3.80 -10.24
C ASN A 36 -8.19 -2.82 -9.81
N ASN A 37 -8.39 -2.09 -8.72
CA ASN A 37 -7.37 -1.23 -8.14
C ASN A 37 -6.33 -1.99 -7.30
N LEU A 38 -6.65 -3.17 -6.78
CA LEU A 38 -5.74 -4.00 -5.98
C LEU A 38 -4.92 -4.97 -6.84
N LEU A 39 -5.57 -5.68 -7.77
CA LEU A 39 -4.97 -6.74 -8.56
C LEU A 39 -4.33 -6.19 -9.84
N ILE A 40 -3.01 -6.34 -9.93
CA ILE A 40 -2.21 -5.85 -11.05
C ILE A 40 -2.42 -6.75 -12.28
N ASN A 41 -3.14 -6.27 -13.30
CA ASN A 41 -3.35 -6.94 -14.59
C ASN A 41 -3.87 -8.39 -14.52
N GLU A 42 -4.67 -8.71 -13.48
CA GLU A 42 -5.27 -10.03 -13.33
C GLU A 42 -6.57 -10.15 -14.12
N ASP A 43 -6.74 -11.29 -14.79
CA ASP A 43 -7.99 -11.63 -15.46
C ASP A 43 -9.01 -12.14 -14.43
N THR A 44 -9.79 -11.22 -13.88
CA THR A 44 -10.81 -11.54 -12.87
C THR A 44 -11.93 -12.44 -13.41
N SER A 45 -12.05 -12.65 -14.73
CA SER A 45 -13.06 -13.53 -15.32
C SER A 45 -12.79 -15.02 -15.05
N MET A 46 -11.58 -15.38 -14.63
CA MET A 46 -11.23 -16.75 -14.26
C MET A 46 -11.90 -17.20 -12.94
N HIS A 47 -12.27 -16.24 -12.09
CA HIS A 47 -12.81 -16.50 -10.76
C HIS A 47 -14.32 -16.77 -10.81
N LYS A 48 -14.74 -17.86 -10.16
CA LYS A 48 -16.14 -18.26 -10.04
C LYS A 48 -16.78 -17.68 -8.79
N ASN A 49 -16.18 -17.95 -7.63
CA ASN A 49 -16.69 -17.54 -6.32
C ASN A 49 -15.55 -17.03 -5.44
N ARG A 50 -15.78 -15.92 -4.73
CA ARG A 50 -14.90 -15.46 -3.65
C ARG A 50 -15.21 -16.25 -2.37
N LEU A 51 -14.16 -16.71 -1.69
CA LEU A 51 -14.24 -17.55 -0.50
C LEU A 51 -14.09 -16.70 0.77
N PHE A 52 -15.12 -15.91 1.09
CA PHE A 52 -15.09 -14.93 2.19
C PHE A 52 -14.75 -15.53 3.57
N ASP A 53 -15.18 -16.77 3.85
CA ASP A 53 -15.03 -17.39 5.17
C ASP A 53 -13.57 -17.66 5.57
N VAL A 54 -12.67 -17.68 4.60
CA VAL A 54 -11.24 -18.01 4.76
C VAL A 54 -10.31 -16.82 4.52
N GLU A 55 -10.86 -15.65 4.22
CA GLU A 55 -10.07 -14.44 4.01
C GLU A 55 -9.65 -13.78 5.33
N THR A 56 -8.58 -13.02 5.24
CA THR A 56 -8.01 -12.22 6.33
C THR A 56 -7.88 -10.76 5.85
N PRO A 57 -7.53 -9.81 6.73
CA PRO A 57 -7.23 -8.44 6.30
C PRO A 57 -6.19 -8.32 5.18
N TYR A 58 -5.40 -9.37 4.92
CA TYR A 58 -4.28 -9.39 3.98
C TYR A 58 -4.47 -10.37 2.82
N THR A 59 -5.62 -11.04 2.71
CA THR A 59 -5.80 -12.09 1.69
C THR A 59 -7.08 -11.94 0.89
N LEU A 60 -7.03 -12.40 -0.36
CA LEU A 60 -8.21 -12.70 -1.18
C LEU A 60 -8.15 -14.15 -1.62
N CYS A 61 -9.26 -14.87 -1.52
CA CYS A 61 -9.31 -16.26 -1.93
C CYS A 61 -10.48 -16.51 -2.89
N TYR A 62 -10.21 -17.19 -3.99
CA TYR A 62 -11.20 -17.51 -5.01
C TYR A 62 -11.19 -18.98 -5.36
N GLN A 63 -12.37 -19.53 -5.61
CA GLN A 63 -12.53 -20.72 -6.43
C GLN A 63 -12.67 -20.30 -7.90
N ASN A 64 -11.93 -20.96 -8.77
CA ASN A 64 -11.89 -20.70 -10.20
C ASN A 64 -12.93 -21.52 -10.96
N ASN A 65 -13.18 -21.13 -12.22
CA ASN A 65 -14.15 -21.79 -13.09
C ASN A 65 -13.79 -23.25 -13.41
N ASP A 66 -12.50 -23.58 -13.44
CA ASP A 66 -11.98 -24.93 -13.68
C ASP A 66 -11.94 -25.82 -12.42
N GLY A 67 -12.43 -25.31 -11.27
CA GLY A 67 -12.42 -25.98 -9.97
C GLY A 67 -11.17 -25.72 -9.13
N SER A 68 -10.13 -25.12 -9.72
CA SER A 68 -8.90 -24.74 -9.01
C SER A 68 -9.14 -23.58 -8.04
N ALA A 69 -8.15 -23.22 -7.22
CA ALA A 69 -8.23 -22.07 -6.31
C ALA A 69 -7.10 -21.07 -6.55
N SER A 70 -7.36 -19.79 -6.30
CA SER A 70 -6.35 -18.72 -6.31
C SER A 70 -6.35 -17.99 -4.98
N LEU A 71 -5.17 -17.85 -4.38
CA LEU A 71 -4.94 -17.05 -3.17
C LEU A 71 -4.02 -15.88 -3.50
N TYR A 72 -4.42 -14.69 -3.05
CA TYR A 72 -3.60 -13.49 -3.09
C TYR A 72 -3.22 -13.10 -1.66
N ILE A 73 -1.94 -12.80 -1.42
CA ILE A 73 -1.40 -12.40 -0.12
C ILE A 73 -0.73 -11.03 -0.28
N PHE A 74 -1.19 -10.04 0.49
CA PHE A 74 -0.72 -8.67 0.43
C PHE A 74 0.15 -8.32 1.64
N PRO A 75 1.19 -7.47 1.48
CA PRO A 75 2.04 -7.06 2.58
C PRO A 75 1.41 -5.99 3.47
N LEU A 76 0.34 -5.33 3.03
CA LEU A 76 -0.45 -4.36 3.81
C LEU A 76 -1.92 -4.78 3.85
N PRO A 77 -2.71 -4.33 4.84
CA PRO A 77 -4.13 -4.62 4.90
C PRO A 77 -4.85 -4.07 3.66
N ILE A 78 -5.69 -4.92 3.07
CA ILE A 78 -6.61 -4.60 1.97
C ILE A 78 -8.08 -4.63 2.43
N SER A 79 -8.33 -5.16 3.62
CA SER A 79 -9.65 -5.23 4.25
C SER A 79 -9.55 -4.80 5.71
N TYR A 80 -10.69 -4.38 6.28
CA TYR A 80 -10.83 -3.96 7.67
C TYR A 80 -12.06 -4.62 8.28
N LYS A 81 -12.12 -4.70 9.62
CA LYS A 81 -13.33 -5.14 10.31
C LYS A 81 -14.29 -3.96 10.46
N ASN A 82 -15.51 -4.11 9.96
CA ASN A 82 -16.55 -3.10 10.12
C ASN A 82 -17.08 -3.09 11.57
N GLY A 83 -18.04 -2.19 11.88
CA GLY A 83 -18.61 -2.07 13.22
C GLY A 83 -19.35 -3.32 13.74
N ASN A 84 -19.70 -4.27 12.85
CA ASN A 84 -20.30 -5.55 13.21
C ASN A 84 -19.25 -6.67 13.39
N GLY A 85 -17.98 -6.39 13.09
CA GLY A 85 -16.89 -7.36 13.12
C GLY A 85 -16.67 -8.12 11.80
N ASP A 86 -17.46 -7.84 10.77
CA ASP A 86 -17.33 -8.47 9.45
C ASP A 86 -16.17 -7.86 8.67
N LEU A 87 -15.49 -8.69 7.86
CA LEU A 87 -14.39 -8.24 7.02
C LEU A 87 -14.91 -7.59 5.73
N GLU A 88 -14.52 -6.34 5.49
CA GLU A 88 -14.86 -5.58 4.28
C GLU A 88 -13.61 -5.06 3.59
N LEU A 89 -13.60 -5.02 2.26
CA LEU A 89 -12.52 -4.38 1.51
C LEU A 89 -12.45 -2.89 1.81
N ILE A 90 -11.24 -2.36 1.88
CA ILE A 90 -11.00 -0.92 2.03
C ILE A 90 -11.37 -0.23 0.72
N ASP A 91 -12.22 0.79 0.80
CA ASP A 91 -12.67 1.61 -0.33
C ASP A 91 -12.12 3.02 -0.19
N VAL A 92 -11.00 3.27 -0.87
CA VAL A 92 -10.30 4.55 -0.87
C VAL A 92 -10.95 5.60 -1.79
N SER A 93 -12.06 5.28 -2.47
CA SER A 93 -12.77 6.26 -3.29
C SER A 93 -13.28 7.44 -2.44
N LEU A 94 -13.42 8.60 -3.07
CA LEU A 94 -13.80 9.83 -2.37
C LEU A 94 -15.32 10.00 -2.32
N THR A 95 -15.85 10.23 -1.13
CA THR A 95 -17.23 10.69 -0.87
C THR A 95 -17.21 12.07 -0.23
N SER A 96 -18.30 12.83 -0.37
CA SER A 96 -18.50 14.03 0.45
C SER A 96 -18.51 13.65 1.93
N VAL A 97 -17.91 14.50 2.77
CA VAL A 97 -17.96 14.35 4.22
C VAL A 97 -19.42 14.34 4.68
N LYS A 98 -19.78 13.39 5.54
CA LYS A 98 -21.15 13.29 6.10
C LYS A 98 -21.23 13.81 7.52
N ASP A 99 -20.17 13.59 8.30
CA ASP A 99 -20.08 14.00 9.70
C ASP A 99 -20.15 15.53 9.84
N THR A 100 -20.95 15.99 10.81
CA THR A 100 -21.23 17.43 10.97
C THR A 100 -20.05 18.18 11.59
N ASP A 101 -19.28 17.54 12.46
CA ASP A 101 -18.13 18.16 13.11
C ASP A 101 -16.99 18.31 12.10
N TYR A 102 -16.72 17.29 11.28
CA TYR A 102 -15.76 17.41 10.18
C TYR A 102 -16.19 18.48 9.15
N LYS A 103 -17.48 18.58 8.79
CA LYS A 103 -17.95 19.69 7.93
C LYS A 103 -17.67 21.06 8.54
N ARG A 104 -17.93 21.24 9.85
CA ARG A 104 -17.67 22.50 10.56
C ARG A 104 -16.19 22.87 10.59
N ARG A 105 -15.29 21.88 10.57
CA ARG A 105 -13.84 22.08 10.45
C ARG A 105 -13.37 22.37 9.01
N GLY A 106 -14.28 22.41 8.02
CA GLY A 106 -13.97 22.80 6.64
C GLY A 106 -13.60 21.65 5.68
N TYR A 107 -13.83 20.39 6.07
CA TYR A 107 -13.60 19.24 5.20
C TYR A 107 -14.74 19.03 4.22
N VAL A 108 -14.40 18.74 2.97
CA VAL A 108 -15.35 18.56 1.86
C VAL A 108 -15.38 17.12 1.34
N PHE A 109 -14.22 16.45 1.28
CA PHE A 109 -14.10 15.06 0.85
C PHE A 109 -13.47 14.18 1.93
N GLN A 110 -13.81 12.90 1.91
CA GLN A 110 -13.20 11.86 2.72
C GLN A 110 -13.12 10.54 1.96
N THR A 111 -12.27 9.62 2.40
CA THR A 111 -12.33 8.22 1.94
C THR A 111 -13.64 7.56 2.36
N LYS A 112 -14.11 6.63 1.53
CA LYS A 112 -15.45 6.03 1.66
C LYS A 112 -15.52 4.95 2.73
N ALA A 113 -14.57 4.02 2.77
CA ALA A 113 -14.55 2.95 3.78
C ALA A 113 -13.13 2.47 4.10
N GLY A 114 -12.88 2.14 5.37
CA GLY A 114 -11.58 1.73 5.90
C GLY A 114 -11.43 2.10 7.37
N ASP A 115 -10.52 1.41 8.06
CA ASP A 115 -10.10 1.76 9.45
C ASP A 115 -9.28 3.06 9.45
N VAL A 116 -8.41 3.23 8.45
CA VAL A 116 -7.72 4.49 8.20
C VAL A 116 -8.52 5.33 7.21
N LYS A 117 -8.75 6.61 7.55
CA LYS A 117 -9.47 7.55 6.69
C LYS A 117 -8.70 8.83 6.49
N SER A 118 -8.76 9.36 5.27
CA SER A 118 -8.23 10.69 4.95
C SER A 118 -9.37 11.66 4.70
N TYR A 119 -9.24 12.85 5.27
CA TYR A 119 -10.18 13.96 5.14
C TYR A 119 -9.47 15.14 4.46
N TYR A 120 -10.14 15.71 3.46
CA TYR A 120 -9.58 16.73 2.60
C TYR A 120 -10.34 18.07 2.78
N PRO A 121 -9.63 19.16 3.10
CA PRO A 121 -10.21 20.49 3.28
C PRO A 121 -10.65 21.11 1.95
N GLN A 122 -11.46 22.17 2.03
CA GLN A 122 -11.88 22.93 0.84
C GLN A 122 -10.72 23.65 0.14
N LYS A 123 -9.63 23.97 0.84
CA LYS A 123 -8.49 24.75 0.33
C LYS A 123 -7.15 24.10 0.74
N ALA A 124 -6.11 24.33 -0.05
CA ALA A 124 -4.79 23.68 0.14
C ALA A 124 -4.13 23.99 1.50
N ASN A 125 -4.35 25.20 2.01
CA ASN A 125 -3.82 25.65 3.30
C ASN A 125 -4.71 25.24 4.49
N GLY A 126 -5.81 24.52 4.25
CA GLY A 126 -6.52 23.78 5.28
C GLY A 126 -5.78 22.50 5.67
N GLU A 127 -6.11 21.94 6.82
CA GLU A 127 -5.48 20.69 7.27
C GLU A 127 -6.09 19.49 6.55
N ILE A 128 -5.26 18.71 5.85
CA ILE A 128 -5.54 17.32 5.49
C ILE A 128 -5.33 16.48 6.74
N THR A 129 -6.29 15.62 7.07
CA THR A 129 -6.26 14.81 8.30
C THR A 129 -6.39 13.33 8.00
N ILE A 130 -5.55 12.54 8.66
CA ILE A 130 -5.57 11.07 8.62
C ILE A 130 -5.98 10.57 10.00
N THR A 131 -7.03 9.75 10.04
CA THR A 131 -7.57 9.13 11.25
C THR A 131 -7.41 7.63 11.19
N LYS A 132 -7.40 6.97 12.36
CA LYS A 132 -7.63 5.53 12.50
C LYS A 132 -8.75 5.31 13.51
N GLY A 133 -9.82 4.66 13.09
CA GLY A 133 -11.11 4.77 13.80
C GLY A 133 -11.52 6.23 13.96
N ASP A 134 -11.85 6.62 15.19
CA ASP A 134 -12.25 8.00 15.55
C ASP A 134 -11.07 8.89 15.99
N THR A 135 -9.85 8.35 16.02
CA THR A 135 -8.66 9.07 16.49
C THR A 135 -7.96 9.77 15.33
N SER A 136 -7.78 11.09 15.44
CA SER A 136 -6.96 11.88 14.51
C SER A 136 -5.47 11.67 14.83
N LEU A 137 -4.74 11.01 13.93
CA LEU A 137 -3.34 10.67 14.13
C LEU A 137 -2.40 11.68 13.48
N LEU A 138 -2.73 12.16 12.28
CA LEU A 138 -1.89 13.10 11.55
C LEU A 138 -2.74 14.19 10.91
N SER A 139 -2.34 15.46 11.10
CA SER A 139 -2.95 16.61 10.42
C SER A 139 -1.85 17.52 9.89
N PHE A 140 -1.95 17.88 8.61
CA PHE A 140 -0.98 18.75 7.96
C PHE A 140 -1.64 19.64 6.90
N ALA A 141 -1.11 20.84 6.70
CA ALA A 141 -1.55 21.79 5.68
C ALA A 141 -0.42 22.06 4.69
N ILE A 142 -0.75 22.31 3.43
CA ILE A 142 0.24 22.70 2.42
C ILE A 142 0.64 24.16 2.68
N ASP A 143 1.93 24.43 2.76
CA ASP A 143 2.47 25.79 2.85
C ASP A 143 2.45 26.43 1.46
N CYS A 144 1.33 27.07 1.15
CA CYS A 144 1.11 27.78 -0.10
C CYS A 144 0.18 28.97 0.12
N GLU A 145 0.24 29.93 -0.80
CA GLU A 145 -0.74 31.01 -0.84
C GLU A 145 -2.17 30.47 -1.05
N PRO A 146 -3.20 31.17 -0.55
CA PRO A 146 -4.58 30.71 -0.65
C PRO A 146 -4.98 30.36 -2.08
N SER A 147 -5.33 29.09 -2.27
CA SER A 147 -5.80 28.54 -3.54
C SER A 147 -7.30 28.70 -3.75
N ASP A 148 -7.71 28.46 -4.99
CA ASP A 148 -9.10 28.16 -5.33
C ASP A 148 -9.61 26.94 -4.52
N GLU A 149 -10.92 26.77 -4.50
CA GLU A 149 -11.51 25.57 -3.91
C GLU A 149 -10.99 24.31 -4.60
N CYS A 150 -10.76 23.28 -3.80
CA CYS A 150 -10.26 22.00 -4.28
C CYS A 150 -11.26 21.32 -5.20
N GLN A 151 -10.73 20.49 -6.11
CA GLN A 151 -11.54 19.77 -7.09
C GLN A 151 -11.38 18.27 -6.88
N LYS A 152 -12.49 17.54 -6.90
CA LYS A 152 -12.44 16.09 -7.05
C LYS A 152 -12.04 15.77 -8.49
N ALA A 153 -11.03 14.93 -8.65
CA ALA A 153 -10.49 14.52 -9.94
C ALA A 153 -10.32 13.00 -10.02
N ILE A 154 -9.84 12.53 -11.17
CA ILE A 154 -9.45 11.14 -11.41
C ILE A 154 -7.94 11.14 -11.69
N PHE A 155 -7.19 10.55 -10.77
CA PHE A 155 -5.78 10.22 -10.97
C PHE A 155 -5.68 8.96 -11.82
N ARG A 156 -4.94 9.04 -12.93
CA ARG A 156 -4.60 7.89 -13.76
C ARG A 156 -3.16 7.50 -13.48
N ASP A 157 -2.96 6.30 -12.93
CA ASP A 157 -1.64 5.84 -12.55
C ASP A 157 -0.85 5.23 -13.73
N ILE A 158 0.40 4.82 -13.49
CA ILE A 158 1.28 4.25 -14.53
C ILE A 158 0.79 2.91 -15.09
N LEU A 159 -0.13 2.23 -14.41
CA LEU A 159 -0.79 1.02 -14.89
C LEU A 159 -2.09 1.35 -15.66
N GLY A 160 -2.42 2.63 -15.80
CA GLY A 160 -3.65 3.10 -16.44
C GLY A 160 -4.89 2.95 -15.56
N ARG A 161 -4.74 2.64 -14.26
CA ARG A 161 -5.85 2.52 -13.32
C ARG A 161 -6.35 3.90 -12.93
N GLU A 162 -7.66 4.02 -12.80
CA GLU A 162 -8.32 5.27 -12.41
C GLU A 162 -8.63 5.24 -10.91
N ARG A 163 -8.19 6.29 -10.20
CA ARG A 163 -8.39 6.46 -8.77
C ARG A 163 -8.95 7.84 -8.49
N SER A 164 -9.85 7.96 -7.50
CA SER A 164 -10.31 9.28 -7.06
C SER A 164 -9.14 10.06 -6.46
N SER A 165 -9.05 11.36 -6.77
CA SER A 165 -8.06 12.27 -6.19
C SER A 165 -8.69 13.63 -5.84
N VAL A 166 -7.98 14.43 -5.05
CA VAL A 166 -8.31 15.84 -4.78
C VAL A 166 -7.18 16.70 -5.31
N ILE A 167 -7.48 17.63 -6.21
CA ILE A 167 -6.50 18.57 -6.76
C ILE A 167 -6.65 19.92 -6.06
N TYR A 168 -5.51 20.45 -5.62
CA TYR A 168 -5.34 21.82 -5.18
C TYR A 168 -4.38 22.54 -6.13
N ASN A 169 -4.88 23.57 -6.82
CA ASN A 169 -4.05 24.42 -7.66
C ASN A 169 -3.54 25.60 -6.82
N SER A 170 -2.22 25.72 -6.69
CA SER A 170 -1.61 26.86 -6.02
C SER A 170 -1.32 27.98 -7.02
N SER A 171 -1.32 29.24 -6.54
CA SER A 171 -0.84 30.38 -7.31
C SER A 171 0.67 30.37 -7.55
N ASP A 172 1.41 29.45 -6.93
CA ASP A 172 2.86 29.30 -7.07
C ASP A 172 3.30 28.43 -8.26
N ASP A 173 2.40 28.23 -9.24
CA ASP A 173 2.65 27.43 -10.44
C ASP A 173 3.02 25.97 -10.15
N CYS A 174 2.50 25.46 -9.04
CA CYS A 174 2.53 24.06 -8.67
C CYS A 174 1.11 23.55 -8.40
N SER A 175 0.90 22.28 -8.70
CA SER A 175 -0.34 21.57 -8.38
C SER A 175 -0.06 20.48 -7.37
N PHE A 176 -0.98 20.32 -6.43
CA PHE A 176 -0.96 19.24 -5.45
C PHE A 176 -2.14 18.32 -5.72
N GLU A 177 -1.86 17.10 -6.18
CA GLU A 177 -2.87 16.07 -6.35
C GLU A 177 -2.76 15.05 -5.21
N CYS A 178 -3.73 15.08 -4.31
CA CYS A 178 -3.82 14.15 -3.19
C CYS A 178 -4.59 12.89 -3.59
N VAL A 179 -3.92 11.74 -3.55
CA VAL A 179 -4.48 10.43 -3.86
C VAL A 179 -4.62 9.62 -2.56
N PRO A 180 -5.83 9.31 -2.09
CA PRO A 180 -6.03 8.46 -0.92
C PRO A 180 -5.49 7.05 -1.11
N THR A 181 -4.95 6.47 -0.04
CA THR A 181 -4.46 5.09 0.03
C THR A 181 -5.10 4.36 1.22
N SER A 182 -4.86 3.05 1.35
CA SER A 182 -5.37 2.27 2.49
C SER A 182 -4.72 2.64 3.84
N THR A 183 -3.62 3.39 3.81
CA THR A 183 -2.84 3.80 4.99
C THR A 183 -2.82 5.31 5.20
N GLY A 184 -3.39 6.10 4.30
CA GLY A 184 -3.38 7.56 4.38
C GLY A 184 -3.56 8.22 3.02
N THR A 185 -2.61 9.06 2.62
CA THR A 185 -2.66 9.76 1.33
C THR A 185 -1.27 9.95 0.74
N VAL A 186 -1.16 9.84 -0.58
CA VAL A 186 -0.02 10.33 -1.35
C VAL A 186 -0.36 11.73 -1.84
N VAL A 187 0.60 12.65 -1.79
CA VAL A 187 0.52 13.99 -2.37
C VAL A 187 1.51 14.04 -3.52
N ASN A 188 1.01 14.01 -4.75
CA ASN A 188 1.80 14.23 -5.95
C ASN A 188 1.93 15.73 -6.16
N ILE A 189 3.16 16.22 -6.25
CA ILE A 189 3.47 17.63 -6.48
C ILE A 189 4.02 17.74 -7.90
N SER A 190 3.45 18.63 -8.70
CA SER A 190 3.89 18.86 -10.07
C SER A 190 4.18 20.34 -10.31
N PHE A 191 5.25 20.59 -11.07
CA PHE A 191 5.70 21.92 -11.48
C PHE A 191 5.76 21.96 -13.00
N ASP A 192 5.00 22.86 -13.60
CA ASP A 192 4.99 23.02 -15.07
C ASP A 192 6.17 23.89 -15.57
N LYS A 193 6.94 24.47 -14.64
CA LYS A 193 8.13 25.27 -14.88
C LYS A 193 9.06 25.25 -13.66
N GLU A 194 10.16 25.96 -13.74
CA GLU A 194 11.17 26.00 -12.67
C GLU A 194 10.57 26.43 -11.32
N PRO A 195 10.72 25.60 -10.26
CA PRO A 195 10.27 25.97 -8.92
C PRO A 195 11.01 27.22 -8.41
N LYS A 196 10.28 28.18 -7.84
CA LYS A 196 10.86 29.46 -7.36
C LYS A 196 11.95 29.29 -6.30
N THR A 197 11.80 28.31 -5.41
CA THR A 197 12.64 28.12 -4.22
C THR A 197 13.40 26.78 -4.20
N GLY A 198 12.99 25.82 -5.05
CA GLY A 198 13.46 24.43 -4.95
C GLY A 198 12.98 23.70 -3.69
N GLU A 199 11.99 24.25 -2.99
CA GLU A 199 11.46 23.69 -1.75
C GLU A 199 9.93 23.60 -1.79
N VAL A 200 9.38 22.56 -1.19
CA VAL A 200 7.94 22.43 -0.88
C VAL A 200 7.79 22.21 0.59
N SER A 201 6.79 22.83 1.21
CA SER A 201 6.63 22.76 2.65
C SER A 201 5.22 22.41 3.09
N PHE A 202 5.13 21.81 4.28
CA PHE A 202 3.89 21.43 4.93
C PHE A 202 3.95 21.83 6.40
N TYR A 203 2.84 22.33 6.94
CA TYR A 203 2.73 22.68 8.36
C TYR A 203 1.93 21.63 9.12
N PHE A 204 2.47 21.24 10.27
CA PHE A 204 1.82 20.38 11.26
C PHE A 204 1.50 21.21 12.50
N GLY A 205 0.33 21.01 13.11
CA GLY A 205 0.06 21.56 14.43
C GLY A 205 0.96 20.90 15.47
N ASN A 206 1.76 21.67 16.21
CA ASN A 206 2.75 21.12 17.16
C ASN A 206 2.10 20.29 18.28
N GLN A 207 0.86 20.60 18.64
CA GLN A 207 0.09 19.81 19.61
C GLN A 207 -0.30 18.40 19.12
N SER A 208 -0.18 18.12 17.82
CA SER A 208 -0.51 16.81 17.24
C SER A 208 0.65 15.81 17.30
N ILE A 209 1.87 16.28 17.58
CA ILE A 209 3.09 15.50 17.45
C ILE A 209 3.77 15.35 18.80
N GLN A 210 4.05 14.10 19.19
CA GLN A 210 4.84 13.79 20.38
C GLN A 210 6.34 13.81 20.09
N SER A 211 6.73 13.19 18.97
CA SER A 211 8.11 13.11 18.53
C SER A 211 8.20 12.93 17.02
N ILE A 212 9.32 13.38 16.45
CA ILE A 212 9.67 13.20 15.05
C ILE A 212 11.11 12.71 14.98
N SER A 213 11.36 11.71 14.15
CA SER A 213 12.70 11.31 13.73
C SER A 213 12.76 11.33 12.22
N ALA A 214 13.68 12.10 11.64
CA ALA A 214 13.82 12.25 10.20
C ALA A 214 15.16 11.71 9.73
N THR A 215 15.11 11.00 8.61
CA THR A 215 16.24 10.66 7.74
C THR A 215 16.08 11.42 6.43
N ASN A 216 17.01 11.27 5.49
CA ASN A 216 16.98 12.02 4.23
C ASN A 216 15.63 11.93 3.50
N ASN A 217 15.02 10.74 3.37
CA ASN A 217 13.81 10.56 2.54
C ASN A 217 12.59 10.07 3.33
N THR A 218 12.76 9.79 4.62
CA THR A 218 11.72 9.22 5.47
C THR A 218 11.72 9.91 6.82
N ALA A 219 10.53 10.26 7.31
CA ALA A 219 10.30 10.72 8.67
C ALA A 219 9.31 9.80 9.38
N VAL A 220 9.56 9.55 10.65
CA VAL A 220 8.70 8.79 11.55
C VAL A 220 8.14 9.75 12.59
N ILE A 221 6.83 9.75 12.75
CA ILE A 221 6.09 10.64 13.64
C ILE A 221 5.32 9.80 14.66
N THR A 222 5.55 10.06 15.94
CA THR A 222 4.71 9.54 17.02
C THR A 222 3.63 10.58 17.32
N PRO A 223 2.33 10.29 17.11
CA PRO A 223 1.28 11.26 17.33
C PRO A 223 0.93 11.39 18.82
N ASN A 224 0.58 12.60 19.26
CA ASN A 224 0.18 12.84 20.66
C ASN A 224 -1.15 12.16 21.02
N ALA A 225 -2.06 12.03 20.05
CA ALA A 225 -3.40 11.50 20.28
C ALA A 225 -3.39 10.00 20.64
N ASP A 226 -2.45 9.25 20.06
CA ASP A 226 -2.22 7.83 20.39
C ASP A 226 -0.76 7.43 20.12
N PRO A 227 0.12 7.51 21.14
CA PRO A 227 1.52 7.13 21.02
C PRO A 227 1.79 5.66 20.68
N SER A 228 0.77 4.79 20.69
CA SER A 228 0.92 3.39 20.25
C SER A 228 0.90 3.23 18.73
N GLN A 229 0.40 4.25 18.02
CA GLN A 229 0.44 4.30 16.56
C GLN A 229 1.67 5.06 16.11
N ILE A 230 2.14 4.74 14.91
CA ILE A 230 3.25 5.43 14.27
C ILE A 230 2.78 5.92 12.91
N CYS A 231 3.10 7.17 12.59
CA CYS A 231 2.90 7.71 11.25
C CYS A 231 4.25 7.85 10.54
N ALA A 232 4.24 7.83 9.22
CA ALA A 232 5.43 8.05 8.41
C ALA A 232 5.17 9.05 7.28
N ILE A 233 6.20 9.83 6.96
CA ILE A 233 6.26 10.69 5.78
C ILE A 233 7.39 10.17 4.91
N ARG A 234 7.11 9.88 3.64
CA ARG A 234 8.08 9.23 2.74
C ARG A 234 8.10 9.93 1.39
N SER A 235 9.23 10.52 1.02
CA SER A 235 9.38 11.13 -0.29
C SER A 235 9.73 10.10 -1.35
N SER A 236 9.25 10.34 -2.58
CA SER A 236 9.76 9.69 -3.77
C SER A 236 11.09 10.32 -4.22
N TYR A 237 11.46 10.08 -5.46
CA TYR A 237 12.47 10.82 -6.20
C TYR A 237 11.81 11.95 -7.02
N LEU A 238 12.63 12.92 -7.43
CA LEU A 238 12.29 13.88 -8.47
C LEU A 238 12.28 13.17 -9.82
N GLN A 239 11.31 13.50 -10.66
CA GLN A 239 11.23 12.98 -12.03
C GLN A 239 10.79 14.09 -12.99
N ASP A 240 11.56 14.26 -14.06
CA ASP A 240 11.26 15.20 -15.14
C ASP A 240 10.39 14.54 -16.24
N ALA A 241 9.91 15.33 -17.20
CA ALA A 241 9.03 14.82 -18.26
C ALA A 241 9.70 13.85 -19.24
N SER A 242 11.03 13.89 -19.32
CA SER A 242 11.83 12.94 -20.11
C SER A 242 12.08 11.63 -19.38
N GLY A 243 11.69 11.53 -18.11
CA GLY A 243 11.87 10.37 -17.24
C GLY A 243 13.23 10.32 -16.54
N ASN A 244 14.00 11.41 -16.57
CA ASN A 244 15.21 11.54 -15.77
C ASN A 244 14.82 11.64 -14.29
N VAL A 245 15.57 10.95 -13.42
CA VAL A 245 15.26 10.86 -11.99
C VAL A 245 16.39 11.40 -11.14
N CYS A 246 16.05 12.00 -10.00
CA CYS A 246 17.01 12.40 -8.97
C CYS A 246 16.52 11.97 -7.57
N PHE A 247 17.37 11.21 -6.88
CA PHE A 247 17.08 10.65 -5.56
C PHE A 247 17.59 11.53 -4.40
N ASN A 248 18.37 12.56 -4.69
CA ASN A 248 18.99 13.45 -3.70
C ASN A 248 18.05 14.57 -3.24
N SER A 249 16.79 14.22 -2.92
CA SER A 249 15.90 15.14 -2.21
C SER A 249 16.04 14.91 -0.70
N MET A 250 15.71 15.91 0.12
CA MET A 250 15.79 15.80 1.58
C MET A 250 14.50 16.23 2.25
N ILE A 251 14.06 15.48 3.26
CA ILE A 251 13.02 15.88 4.22
C ILE A 251 13.70 16.42 5.47
N ARG A 252 13.38 17.67 5.82
CA ARG A 252 13.85 18.32 7.05
C ARG A 252 12.68 18.92 7.82
N PHE A 253 12.83 19.04 9.13
CA PHE A 253 11.81 19.63 10.01
C PHE A 253 12.37 20.84 10.73
N GLU A 254 11.56 21.88 10.83
CA GLU A 254 11.86 23.10 11.58
C GLU A 254 10.72 23.42 12.53
N GLU A 255 11.05 23.80 13.77
CA GLU A 255 10.05 24.37 14.68
C GLU A 255 9.68 25.78 14.22
N TYR A 256 8.38 26.05 14.12
CA TYR A 256 7.82 27.33 13.71
C TYR A 256 6.72 27.77 14.68
N GLY A 257 7.15 28.28 15.84
CA GLY A 257 6.24 28.68 16.92
C GLY A 257 5.43 27.49 17.46
N GLN A 258 4.12 27.52 17.28
CA GLN A 258 3.23 26.40 17.65
C GLN A 258 2.97 25.41 16.50
N LYS A 259 3.78 25.47 15.44
CA LYS A 259 3.72 24.54 14.31
C LYS A 259 5.08 23.89 14.10
N VAL A 260 5.08 22.74 13.46
CA VAL A 260 6.29 22.13 12.90
C VAL A 260 6.18 22.24 11.38
N LYS A 261 7.23 22.74 10.73
CA LYS A 261 7.31 22.86 9.27
C LYS A 261 8.13 21.67 8.74
N CYS A 262 7.52 20.83 7.92
CA CYS A 262 8.20 19.82 7.12
C CYS A 262 8.57 20.45 5.79
N ILE A 263 9.84 20.36 5.40
CA ILE A 263 10.38 20.95 4.18
C ILE A 263 10.99 19.84 3.35
N VAL A 264 10.59 19.77 2.09
CA VAL A 264 11.14 18.90 1.07
C VAL A 264 12.05 19.75 0.21
N GLU A 265 13.36 19.57 0.36
CA GLU A 265 14.38 20.25 -0.42
C GLU A 265 14.73 19.42 -1.65
N MET A 266 14.61 20.01 -2.83
CA MET A 266 14.94 19.40 -4.11
C MET A 266 16.43 19.60 -4.44
N ASP A 267 17.00 18.67 -5.20
CA ASP A 267 18.39 18.76 -5.62
C ASP A 267 18.64 19.95 -6.56
N LYS A 268 19.49 20.89 -6.12
CA LYS A 268 19.74 22.15 -6.85
C LYS A 268 20.48 21.95 -8.16
N ASP A 269 21.31 20.92 -8.27
CA ASP A 269 22.08 20.65 -9.48
C ASP A 269 21.17 20.04 -10.55
N PHE A 270 20.25 19.16 -10.15
CA PHE A 270 19.19 18.65 -11.00
C PHE A 270 18.27 19.77 -11.52
N LEU A 271 17.87 20.70 -10.66
CA LEU A 271 17.03 21.85 -11.06
C LEU A 271 17.71 22.80 -12.06
N LYS A 272 19.05 22.87 -12.05
CA LYS A 272 19.85 23.72 -12.97
C LYS A 272 20.31 22.99 -14.23
N ASN A 273 19.97 21.71 -14.38
CA ASN A 273 20.38 20.94 -15.54
C ASN A 273 19.71 21.53 -16.81
N SER A 274 20.52 21.87 -17.82
CA SER A 274 20.02 22.42 -19.09
C SER A 274 19.17 21.44 -19.90
N GLU A 275 19.25 20.14 -19.59
CA GLU A 275 18.43 19.09 -20.21
C GLU A 275 17.14 18.80 -19.43
N LEU A 276 16.90 19.51 -18.32
CA LEU A 276 15.68 19.35 -17.52
C LEU A 276 14.44 19.70 -18.34
N THR A 277 13.43 18.84 -18.26
CA THR A 277 12.16 19.01 -18.98
C THR A 277 10.96 19.01 -18.05
N TYR A 278 9.98 19.88 -18.30
CA TYR A 278 8.76 20.00 -17.49
C TYR A 278 7.58 19.23 -18.11
N PRO A 279 6.63 18.73 -17.30
CA PRO A 279 6.52 18.91 -15.85
C PRO A 279 7.57 18.14 -15.04
N LEU A 280 8.00 18.74 -13.93
CA LEU A 280 8.80 18.12 -12.88
C LEU A 280 7.86 17.63 -11.78
N SER A 281 8.10 16.44 -11.24
CA SER A 281 7.25 15.85 -10.20
C SER A 281 8.04 15.24 -9.04
N ILE A 282 7.44 15.28 -7.85
CA ILE A 282 7.86 14.56 -6.65
C ILE A 282 6.61 14.21 -5.84
N SER A 283 6.62 13.09 -5.15
CA SER A 283 5.49 12.61 -4.37
C SER A 283 5.87 12.41 -2.91
N LEU A 284 4.93 12.68 -1.99
CA LEU A 284 5.07 12.38 -0.58
C LEU A 284 3.92 11.49 -0.11
N ALA A 285 4.25 10.36 0.51
CA ALA A 285 3.27 9.53 1.18
C ALA A 285 3.19 9.92 2.66
N PHE A 286 1.99 10.21 3.14
CA PHE A 286 1.67 10.46 4.53
C PHE A 286 0.80 9.30 5.02
N ASP A 287 1.35 8.46 5.89
CA ASP A 287 0.74 7.18 6.24
C ASP A 287 0.68 6.96 7.74
N VAL A 288 -0.33 6.21 8.18
CA VAL A 288 -0.33 5.48 9.44
C VAL A 288 0.29 4.11 9.16
N LEU A 289 1.39 3.78 9.84
CA LEU A 289 2.07 2.51 9.64
C LEU A 289 1.17 1.35 10.10
N ALA A 290 0.85 0.49 9.14
CA ALA A 290 0.13 -0.75 9.40
C ALA A 290 1.08 -1.87 9.81
N ASN A 291 0.54 -2.94 10.39
CA ASN A 291 1.28 -4.20 10.46
C ASN A 291 1.52 -4.70 9.03
N SER A 292 2.76 -5.03 8.70
CA SER A 292 3.16 -5.38 7.34
C SER A 292 4.13 -6.55 7.29
N LEU A 293 4.26 -7.17 6.10
CA LEU A 293 5.32 -8.14 5.87
C LEU A 293 6.70 -7.47 5.96
N PRO A 294 7.69 -8.09 6.63
CA PRO A 294 9.02 -7.52 6.75
C PRO A 294 9.75 -7.42 5.41
N ASN A 295 10.41 -6.29 5.18
CA ASN A 295 11.31 -6.09 4.05
C ASN A 295 12.41 -5.06 4.38
N ILE A 296 13.50 -5.10 3.63
CA ILE A 296 14.60 -4.14 3.69
C ILE A 296 15.02 -3.80 2.28
N THR A 297 15.12 -2.50 1.98
CA THR A 297 15.91 -2.06 0.84
C THR A 297 17.34 -1.82 1.30
N ALA A 298 18.30 -2.49 0.68
CA ALA A 298 19.70 -2.39 1.03
C ALA A 298 20.47 -1.67 -0.07
N TYR A 299 21.38 -0.80 0.35
CA TYR A 299 22.18 0.06 -0.52
C TYR A 299 23.63 0.00 -0.07
N SER A 300 24.59 -0.08 -0.99
CA SER A 300 26.01 -0.10 -0.61
C SER A 300 26.50 1.24 -0.06
N ASP A 301 25.93 2.34 -0.54
CA ASP A 301 26.42 3.70 -0.25
C ASP A 301 25.46 4.50 0.66
N LYS A 302 24.34 3.89 1.08
CA LYS A 302 23.35 4.47 1.98
C LYS A 302 22.92 3.45 3.04
N PRO A 303 22.45 3.89 4.22
CA PRO A 303 21.87 2.99 5.20
C PRO A 303 20.69 2.19 4.61
N ASN A 304 20.52 0.96 5.11
CA ASN A 304 19.36 0.14 4.83
C ASN A 304 18.07 0.86 5.26
N ASP A 305 17.01 0.69 4.46
CA ASP A 305 15.71 1.35 4.70
C ASP A 305 14.59 0.31 4.74
N THR A 306 13.90 0.23 5.88
CA THR A 306 12.74 -0.65 6.13
C THR A 306 11.41 0.01 5.84
N LEU A 307 11.38 1.32 5.62
CA LEU A 307 10.16 2.12 5.47
C LEU A 307 9.99 2.67 4.06
N SER A 308 11.01 2.58 3.22
CA SER A 308 10.97 3.08 1.84
C SER A 308 9.72 2.63 1.07
N ASN A 309 9.15 3.54 0.29
CA ASN A 309 8.01 3.29 -0.60
C ASN A 309 8.44 2.73 -1.97
N TYR A 310 9.73 2.75 -2.29
CA TYR A 310 10.30 2.14 -3.49
C TYR A 310 11.63 1.48 -3.17
N SER A 311 12.15 0.69 -4.11
CA SER A 311 13.50 0.15 -4.04
C SER A 311 14.21 0.40 -5.35
N VAL A 312 15.42 0.95 -5.30
CA VAL A 312 16.33 1.01 -6.45
C VAL A 312 17.08 -0.32 -6.50
N ILE A 313 16.94 -1.06 -7.59
CA ILE A 313 17.55 -2.39 -7.78
C ILE A 313 18.62 -2.29 -8.84
N GLY A 314 19.87 -2.63 -8.49
CA GLY A 314 21.06 -2.51 -9.33
C GLY A 314 21.90 -1.26 -9.05
N PRO A 315 22.94 -1.03 -9.87
CA PRO A 315 23.90 0.05 -9.65
C PRO A 315 23.27 1.42 -9.89
N ASN A 316 23.48 2.33 -8.93
CA ASN A 316 22.98 3.69 -8.96
C ASN A 316 24.02 4.66 -8.39
N THR A 317 24.14 5.85 -8.99
CA THR A 317 25.14 6.85 -8.58
C THR A 317 24.92 7.43 -7.19
N PHE A 318 23.69 7.41 -6.67
CA PHE A 318 23.35 7.93 -5.35
C PHE A 318 23.31 6.85 -4.27
N TYR A 319 22.82 5.65 -4.61
CA TYR A 319 22.64 4.55 -3.68
C TYR A 319 23.76 3.49 -3.72
N GLY A 320 24.65 3.55 -4.71
CA GLY A 320 25.56 2.45 -5.02
C GLY A 320 24.78 1.24 -5.52
N GLU A 321 25.15 0.03 -5.10
CA GLU A 321 24.43 -1.19 -5.43
C GLU A 321 23.17 -1.33 -4.59
N GLY A 322 22.00 -1.41 -5.25
CA GLY A 322 20.71 -1.56 -4.60
C GLY A 322 20.08 -2.94 -4.71
N SER A 323 19.46 -3.41 -3.63
CA SER A 323 18.77 -4.70 -3.55
C SER A 323 17.58 -4.67 -2.58
N LEU A 324 16.67 -5.64 -2.70
CA LEU A 324 15.47 -5.74 -1.88
C LEU A 324 15.35 -7.12 -1.24
N TYR A 325 15.26 -7.14 0.08
CA TYR A 325 15.05 -8.32 0.91
C TYR A 325 13.60 -8.37 1.37
N MET A 326 12.95 -9.52 1.25
CA MET A 326 11.53 -9.66 1.59
C MET A 326 11.26 -10.97 2.32
N LYS A 327 10.47 -10.91 3.40
CA LYS A 327 9.95 -12.11 4.09
C LYS A 327 8.53 -12.42 3.66
N PHE A 328 8.14 -13.66 3.93
CA PHE A 328 6.86 -14.22 3.54
C PHE A 328 6.17 -14.85 4.76
N ARG A 329 4.85 -15.01 4.69
CA ARG A 329 4.01 -15.59 5.76
C ARG A 329 2.94 -16.49 5.14
N ILE A 330 3.36 -17.36 4.23
CA ILE A 330 2.48 -18.27 3.47
C ILE A 330 1.97 -19.37 4.41
N GLY A 331 2.87 -19.98 5.19
CA GLY A 331 2.53 -21.04 6.15
C GLY A 331 1.70 -20.56 7.34
N TYR A 332 1.65 -19.24 7.56
CA TYR A 332 0.84 -18.55 8.57
C TYR A 332 -0.60 -18.29 8.12
N VAL A 333 -0.89 -18.28 6.81
CA VAL A 333 -2.24 -17.97 6.31
C VAL A 333 -3.00 -19.20 5.81
N LEU A 334 -2.29 -20.29 5.49
CA LEU A 334 -2.90 -21.51 4.95
C LEU A 334 -2.12 -22.77 5.32
N LYS A 335 -2.80 -23.92 5.20
CA LYS A 335 -2.18 -25.26 5.15
C LYS A 335 -2.59 -25.98 3.86
N SER A 336 -1.59 -26.48 3.13
CA SER A 336 -1.75 -27.20 1.87
C SER A 336 -0.57 -28.16 1.68
N TYR A 337 -0.62 -29.01 0.66
CA TYR A 337 0.48 -29.87 0.24
C TYR A 337 1.23 -29.15 -0.88
N GLU A 338 2.55 -29.23 -0.91
CA GLU A 338 3.35 -28.60 -1.98
C GLU A 338 2.94 -29.09 -3.38
N GLN A 339 2.46 -30.33 -3.51
CA GLN A 339 2.00 -30.90 -4.79
C GLN A 339 0.69 -30.25 -5.26
N ASN A 340 -0.08 -29.65 -4.35
CA ASN A 340 -1.29 -28.91 -4.67
C ASN A 340 -0.98 -27.52 -5.28
N VAL A 341 0.26 -27.01 -5.16
CA VAL A 341 0.66 -25.75 -5.80
C VAL A 341 0.83 -25.95 -7.30
N LYS A 342 -0.05 -25.32 -8.09
CA LYS A 342 -0.02 -25.32 -9.56
C LYS A 342 1.03 -24.33 -10.07
N ASN A 343 0.97 -23.09 -9.58
CA ASN A 343 1.98 -22.06 -9.84
C ASN A 343 1.94 -21.01 -8.72
N ALA A 344 3.00 -20.22 -8.59
CA ALA A 344 3.00 -19.03 -7.76
C ALA A 344 3.82 -17.90 -8.37
N SER A 345 3.41 -16.66 -8.10
CA SER A 345 4.08 -15.46 -8.60
C SER A 345 4.16 -14.36 -7.56
N LEU A 346 5.29 -13.66 -7.51
CA LEU A 346 5.41 -12.37 -6.83
C LEU A 346 5.16 -11.27 -7.86
N CYS A 347 4.08 -10.52 -7.67
CA CYS A 347 3.65 -9.44 -8.54
C CYS A 347 4.06 -8.09 -7.95
N PHE A 348 4.64 -7.21 -8.77
CA PHE A 348 5.07 -5.86 -8.37
C PHE A 348 5.04 -4.91 -9.57
N VAL A 349 5.31 -3.63 -9.32
CA VAL A 349 5.31 -2.57 -10.33
C VAL A 349 6.70 -1.97 -10.47
N ALA A 350 7.21 -1.88 -11.70
CA ALA A 350 8.35 -1.03 -12.03
C ALA A 350 7.85 0.42 -12.15
N LEU A 351 8.38 1.29 -11.29
CA LEU A 351 7.98 2.70 -11.17
C LEU A 351 8.82 3.64 -12.04
N GLY A 352 10.04 3.21 -12.41
CA GLY A 352 10.97 4.01 -13.20
C GLY A 352 12.38 3.42 -13.25
N GLY A 353 13.37 4.29 -13.43
CA GLY A 353 14.78 3.92 -13.56
C GLY A 353 15.24 3.99 -15.02
N SER A 354 16.24 3.17 -15.39
CA SER A 354 16.80 3.20 -16.74
C SER A 354 15.74 2.97 -17.83
N LYS A 355 15.97 3.50 -19.03
CA LYS A 355 15.16 3.20 -20.22
C LYS A 355 15.56 1.90 -20.90
N SER A 356 16.70 1.33 -20.55
CA SER A 356 17.13 0.04 -21.10
C SER A 356 16.55 -1.14 -20.30
N ASP A 357 16.68 -2.34 -20.87
CA ASP A 357 16.30 -3.60 -20.22
C ASP A 357 17.26 -3.92 -19.08
N VAL A 358 16.72 -3.96 -17.86
CA VAL A 358 17.47 -4.37 -16.67
C VAL A 358 17.07 -5.77 -16.29
N LYS A 359 18.02 -6.70 -16.31
CA LYS A 359 17.79 -8.06 -15.85
C LYS A 359 17.87 -8.08 -14.32
N ILE A 360 16.76 -8.45 -13.69
CA ILE A 360 16.68 -8.65 -12.25
C ILE A 360 16.42 -10.13 -11.95
N ARG A 361 16.90 -10.59 -10.81
CA ARG A 361 16.70 -11.96 -10.33
C ARG A 361 16.16 -11.98 -8.91
N SER A 362 15.50 -13.07 -8.58
CA SER A 362 15.10 -13.43 -7.23
C SER A 362 15.92 -14.62 -6.76
N GLU A 363 16.54 -14.52 -5.60
CA GLU A 363 17.39 -15.55 -5.00
C GLU A 363 16.86 -15.93 -3.60
N ARG A 364 16.90 -17.21 -3.23
CA ARG A 364 16.60 -17.64 -1.86
C ARG A 364 17.71 -17.24 -0.90
N LEU A 365 17.31 -17.03 0.34
CA LEU A 365 18.18 -16.83 1.48
C LEU A 365 18.10 -18.04 2.43
N ASN A 366 19.21 -18.35 3.09
CA ASN A 366 19.36 -19.49 4.01
C ASN A 366 19.69 -19.05 5.45
N GLU A 367 19.65 -17.75 5.71
CA GLU A 367 20.00 -17.14 6.98
C GLU A 367 18.96 -16.10 7.40
N PHE A 368 18.75 -15.97 8.71
CA PHE A 368 17.86 -14.96 9.26
C PHE A 368 18.46 -13.57 9.13
N TRP A 369 17.61 -12.60 8.78
CA TRP A 369 17.97 -11.20 8.77
C TRP A 369 16.90 -10.32 9.41
N THR A 370 17.35 -9.18 9.92
CA THR A 370 16.53 -8.08 10.45
C THR A 370 17.19 -6.75 10.05
N TYR A 371 16.54 -5.63 10.36
CA TYR A 371 17.08 -4.30 10.07
C TYR A 371 18.35 -3.97 10.85
N THR A 372 18.65 -4.72 11.91
CA THR A 372 19.87 -4.58 12.71
C THR A 372 20.98 -5.54 12.29
N THR A 373 20.75 -6.40 11.28
CA THR A 373 21.78 -7.32 10.80
C THR A 373 22.92 -6.51 10.17
N PRO A 374 24.17 -6.62 10.67
CA PRO A 374 25.29 -5.81 10.20
C PRO A 374 25.65 -6.06 8.74
N GLU A 375 25.59 -7.32 8.32
CA GLU A 375 25.86 -7.77 6.95
C GLU A 375 24.68 -8.64 6.49
N LEU A 376 23.93 -8.15 5.51
CA LEU A 376 22.77 -8.89 5.01
C LEU A 376 23.22 -10.14 4.23
N PRO A 377 22.47 -11.25 4.33
CA PRO A 377 22.85 -12.51 3.72
C PRO A 377 22.82 -12.44 2.19
N ILE A 378 23.74 -13.13 1.55
CA ILE A 378 23.76 -13.25 0.09
C ILE A 378 22.77 -14.33 -0.38
N GLY A 379 22.24 -14.16 -1.59
CA GLY A 379 21.44 -15.20 -2.25
C GLY A 379 22.25 -16.49 -2.46
N TYR A 380 21.65 -17.64 -2.15
CA TYR A 380 22.33 -18.94 -2.29
C TYR A 380 21.79 -19.79 -3.46
N MET A 381 20.58 -19.48 -3.95
CA MET A 381 19.94 -20.20 -5.06
C MET A 381 19.04 -19.25 -5.85
N GLU A 382 19.27 -19.11 -7.16
CA GLU A 382 18.37 -18.35 -8.04
C GLU A 382 17.05 -19.11 -8.19
N GLU A 383 15.94 -18.43 -7.88
CA GLU A 383 14.59 -18.94 -8.17
C GLU A 383 14.18 -18.64 -9.60
N ASN A 384 14.44 -17.40 -10.04
CA ASN A 384 14.01 -16.90 -11.34
C ASN A 384 14.72 -15.59 -11.69
N SER A 385 14.71 -15.24 -12.97
CA SER A 385 15.11 -13.93 -13.46
C SER A 385 14.23 -13.41 -14.59
N ILE A 386 14.03 -12.10 -14.64
CA ILE A 386 13.20 -11.42 -15.64
C ILE A 386 13.91 -10.17 -16.16
N CYS A 387 13.55 -9.72 -17.36
CA CYS A 387 13.97 -8.42 -17.88
C CYS A 387 12.89 -7.37 -17.62
N VAL A 388 13.26 -6.29 -16.95
CA VAL A 388 12.40 -5.13 -16.70
C VAL A 388 12.80 -4.02 -17.65
N SER A 389 11.94 -3.73 -18.62
CA SER A 389 12.21 -2.82 -19.72
C SER A 389 11.57 -1.44 -19.51
N ASN A 390 10.30 -1.41 -19.14
CA ASN A 390 9.51 -0.18 -19.01
C ASN A 390 8.89 -0.06 -17.61
N VAL A 391 8.28 1.08 -17.34
CA VAL A 391 7.33 1.19 -16.22
C VAL A 391 6.16 0.25 -16.48
N GLY A 392 5.65 -0.38 -15.43
CA GLY A 392 4.52 -1.30 -15.57
C GLY A 392 4.55 -2.50 -14.62
N ALA A 393 3.64 -3.42 -14.87
CA ALA A 393 3.45 -4.63 -14.07
C ALA A 393 4.46 -5.72 -14.43
N TYR A 394 5.07 -6.33 -13.42
CA TYR A 394 6.00 -7.45 -13.57
C TYR A 394 5.69 -8.55 -12.56
N ARG A 395 6.15 -9.77 -12.88
CA ARG A 395 6.02 -10.94 -12.03
C ARG A 395 7.26 -11.82 -12.05
N PHE A 396 7.68 -12.28 -10.89
CA PHE A 396 8.59 -13.41 -10.75
C PHE A 396 7.79 -14.68 -10.56
N ASP A 397 8.05 -15.73 -11.34
CA ASP A 397 7.70 -17.10 -10.93
C ASP A 397 8.49 -17.46 -9.67
N ILE A 398 7.76 -17.77 -8.60
CA ILE A 398 8.31 -18.20 -7.31
C ILE A 398 7.68 -19.54 -6.88
N THR A 399 7.22 -20.33 -7.84
CA THR A 399 6.52 -21.60 -7.59
C THR A 399 7.35 -22.55 -6.71
N ASN A 400 8.63 -22.69 -7.01
CA ASN A 400 9.51 -23.58 -6.26
C ASN A 400 9.73 -23.06 -4.84
N TYR A 401 9.86 -21.74 -4.65
CA TYR A 401 9.98 -21.12 -3.34
C TYR A 401 8.73 -21.36 -2.49
N VAL A 402 7.54 -21.11 -3.04
CA VAL A 402 6.27 -21.35 -2.34
C VAL A 402 6.10 -22.82 -1.97
N LYS A 403 6.47 -23.75 -2.86
CA LYS A 403 6.47 -25.19 -2.55
C LYS A 403 7.40 -25.51 -1.38
N ALA A 404 8.59 -24.90 -1.35
CA ALA A 404 9.52 -25.07 -0.24
C ALA A 404 8.98 -24.48 1.08
N CYS A 405 8.32 -23.32 1.06
CA CYS A 405 7.66 -22.76 2.24
C CYS A 405 6.57 -23.69 2.79
N ILE A 406 5.79 -24.34 1.91
CA ILE A 406 4.72 -25.26 2.32
C ILE A 406 5.28 -26.59 2.86
N HIS A 407 6.41 -27.05 2.33
CA HIS A 407 7.11 -28.24 2.82
C HIS A 407 7.77 -28.02 4.19
N ASP A 408 8.16 -26.78 4.49
CA ASP A 408 8.95 -26.44 5.66
C ASP A 408 8.10 -26.20 6.92
N ASP A 409 7.94 -27.25 7.71
CA ASP A 409 7.24 -27.20 9.00
C ASP A 409 7.90 -26.25 10.03
N THR A 410 9.16 -25.86 9.84
CA THR A 410 9.88 -24.94 10.74
C THR A 410 9.64 -23.47 10.44
N GLN A 411 9.02 -23.16 9.29
CA GLN A 411 8.78 -21.79 8.80
C GLN A 411 10.06 -20.97 8.50
N ASN A 412 11.23 -21.59 8.57
CA ASN A 412 12.50 -20.92 8.33
C ASN A 412 12.60 -20.39 6.90
N THR A 413 12.11 -21.13 5.90
CA THR A 413 12.18 -20.76 4.48
C THR A 413 11.48 -19.43 4.20
N GLU A 414 10.34 -19.19 4.84
CA GLU A 414 9.60 -17.93 4.70
C GLU A 414 10.17 -16.79 5.55
N ASP A 415 10.84 -17.11 6.67
CA ASP A 415 11.56 -16.16 7.52
C ASP A 415 12.94 -15.75 6.98
N PHE A 416 13.59 -16.62 6.18
CA PHE A 416 14.78 -16.28 5.41
C PHE A 416 14.41 -15.44 4.19
N GLY A 417 13.30 -15.75 3.52
CA GLY A 417 12.78 -14.89 2.48
C GLY A 417 13.52 -14.97 1.13
N LEU A 418 13.32 -13.94 0.32
CA LEU A 418 13.93 -13.76 -1.00
C LEU A 418 14.73 -12.45 -1.06
N LEU A 419 15.82 -12.48 -1.83
CA LEU A 419 16.60 -11.34 -2.28
C LEU A 419 16.25 -11.03 -3.75
N ILE A 420 15.90 -9.78 -4.05
CA ILE A 420 15.82 -9.26 -5.41
C ILE A 420 17.03 -8.37 -5.68
N SER A 421 17.78 -8.68 -6.74
CA SER A 421 18.98 -7.98 -7.15
C SER A 421 19.05 -7.84 -8.68
N ALA A 422 19.82 -6.87 -9.18
CA ALA A 422 20.10 -6.75 -10.61
C ALA A 422 21.31 -7.61 -11.00
N ILE A 423 21.32 -8.10 -12.24
CA ILE A 423 22.46 -8.74 -12.90
C ILE A 423 23.03 -7.83 -14.00
N SER A 424 22.48 -6.62 -14.17
CA SER A 424 22.84 -5.67 -15.22
C SER A 424 23.52 -4.44 -14.62
N ASP A 425 24.26 -3.70 -15.45
CA ASP A 425 25.00 -2.49 -15.07
C ASP A 425 24.10 -1.23 -14.95
N GLU A 426 22.79 -1.42 -14.83
CA GLU A 426 21.81 -0.35 -14.74
C GLU A 426 20.74 -0.66 -13.69
N ALA A 427 20.10 0.38 -13.17
CA ALA A 427 19.10 0.26 -12.12
C ALA A 427 17.66 0.42 -12.60
N LYS A 428 16.74 -0.24 -11.88
CA LYS A 428 15.29 0.00 -11.93
C LYS A 428 14.75 0.41 -10.59
N VAL A 429 13.69 1.20 -10.60
CA VAL A 429 12.93 1.53 -9.41
C VAL A 429 11.67 0.67 -9.38
N ILE A 430 11.48 -0.09 -8.30
CA ILE A 430 10.32 -0.97 -8.13
C ILE A 430 9.52 -0.63 -6.88
N SER A 431 8.24 -0.99 -6.88
CA SER A 431 7.35 -0.85 -5.74
C SER A 431 7.79 -1.75 -4.57
N ASN A 432 7.77 -1.18 -3.37
CA ASN A 432 8.14 -1.84 -2.13
C ASN A 432 6.89 -2.34 -1.37
N TYR A 433 7.02 -3.26 -0.41
CA TYR A 433 5.93 -3.70 0.47
C TYR A 433 5.23 -2.55 1.20
N ASN A 434 5.94 -1.46 1.48
CA ASN A 434 5.33 -0.30 2.12
C ASN A 434 4.64 0.65 1.14
N ASN A 435 4.52 0.32 -0.16
CA ASN A 435 3.87 1.16 -1.16
C ASN A 435 2.36 0.88 -1.23
N ALA A 436 1.54 1.74 -0.62
CA ALA A 436 0.09 1.55 -0.59
C ALA A 436 -0.62 1.91 -1.92
N LEU A 437 0.06 2.60 -2.86
CA LEU A 437 -0.48 2.95 -4.17
C LEU A 437 -0.28 1.81 -5.18
N TYR A 438 0.90 1.20 -5.17
CA TYR A 438 1.33 0.11 -6.03
C TYR A 438 1.71 -1.10 -5.17
N LEU A 439 0.71 -1.67 -4.49
CA LEU A 439 0.92 -2.72 -3.51
C LEU A 439 1.41 -4.02 -4.19
N PRO A 440 2.62 -4.51 -3.89
CA PRO A 440 3.05 -5.83 -4.34
C PRO A 440 2.18 -6.91 -3.71
N TYR A 441 2.10 -8.08 -4.32
CA TYR A 441 1.39 -9.22 -3.73
C TYR A 441 1.92 -10.54 -4.25
N ILE A 442 1.65 -11.61 -3.50
CA ILE A 442 1.92 -12.99 -3.92
C ILE A 442 0.61 -13.58 -4.43
N LYS A 443 0.62 -14.15 -5.62
CA LYS A 443 -0.46 -15.00 -6.14
C LYS A 443 -0.02 -16.45 -6.07
N ILE A 444 -0.87 -17.32 -5.53
CA ILE A 444 -0.69 -18.76 -5.51
C ILE A 444 -1.92 -19.41 -6.12
N ASP A 445 -1.73 -20.12 -7.22
CA ASP A 445 -2.76 -20.97 -7.81
C ASP A 445 -2.58 -22.42 -7.34
N PHE A 446 -3.66 -23.01 -6.87
CA PHE A 446 -3.73 -24.40 -6.44
C PHE A 446 -4.57 -25.24 -7.38
N TYR A 447 -4.31 -26.56 -7.43
CA TYR A 447 -5.16 -27.52 -8.14
C TYR A 447 -6.51 -27.68 -7.43
N ASP A 448 -6.50 -27.73 -6.11
CA ASP A 448 -7.67 -27.82 -5.22
C ASP A 448 -7.58 -26.77 -4.11
N VAL A 449 -8.72 -26.42 -3.51
CA VAL A 449 -8.76 -25.50 -2.35
C VAL A 449 -7.89 -26.07 -1.21
N PRO A 450 -6.96 -25.28 -0.62
CA PRO A 450 -6.22 -25.68 0.58
C PRO A 450 -7.15 -26.19 1.70
N TRP A 451 -6.72 -27.20 2.47
CA TRP A 451 -7.61 -27.84 3.46
C TRP A 451 -7.79 -27.01 4.74
N ALA A 452 -6.91 -26.03 5.00
CA ALA A 452 -7.10 -25.09 6.09
C ALA A 452 -6.57 -23.70 5.74
N PHE A 453 -7.22 -22.70 6.34
CA PHE A 453 -6.84 -21.31 6.31
C PHE A 453 -6.83 -20.78 7.74
N GLU A 454 -5.81 -20.01 8.05
CA GLU A 454 -5.61 -19.42 9.38
C GLU A 454 -6.10 -17.97 9.37
N LYS A 455 -6.97 -17.63 10.32
CA LYS A 455 -7.52 -16.27 10.44
C LYS A 455 -6.54 -15.35 11.16
N VAL A 456 -5.57 -14.82 10.43
CA VAL A 456 -4.61 -13.86 10.97
C VAL A 456 -5.19 -12.45 11.02
N GLU A 457 -5.05 -11.74 12.14
CA GLU A 457 -5.36 -10.30 12.23
C GLU A 457 -4.15 -9.41 11.94
N LYS A 458 -2.95 -9.96 12.18
CA LYS A 458 -1.66 -9.35 11.89
C LYS A 458 -0.87 -10.34 11.05
N ILE A 459 -0.37 -9.91 9.90
CA ILE A 459 0.40 -10.77 9.00
C ILE A 459 1.81 -11.01 9.55
N ASN A 460 2.35 -10.06 10.31
CA ASN A 460 3.64 -10.19 11.00
C ASN A 460 3.40 -10.19 12.53
N PRO A 461 3.32 -11.37 13.17
CA PRO A 461 2.90 -11.52 14.57
C PRO A 461 3.90 -10.99 15.60
#